data_AF-A0A9E4BW89-F1
#
_entry.id   AF-A0A9E4BW89-F1
#
_cell.length_a   1.000
_cell.length_b   1.000
_cell.length_c   1.000
_cell.angle_alpha   90.00
_cell.angle_beta   90.00
_cell.angle_gamma   90.00
#
_symmetry.space_group_name_H-M   'P 1'
#
loop_
_entity.id
_entity.type
_entity.pdbx_description
1 polymer ?
#
loop_
_entity_poly.entity_id
_entity_poly.type
_entity_poly.pdbx_seq_one_letter_code
_entity_poly.pdbx_strand_id
1 'polypeptide(L)'
;MSTAQRLDLSEMRPQIDVDPATCVYHRLAPASEFADGEGRPFTIDGIHLAVFLYEGSFHAVDNRCPHMGYPMSKGSIRDGVLICHWHHWEFDLKTGGCLLTSGDDLKAFPVEVRDDGYAWVGIPPGEKEEARLRLVARGKRALEQGLKDRSSFLIAKAVAALRQTGATPQEIIQQGLYYGAHKTSEGWSSGVAILTLAANMWDDIAEADQNLFLVHGLTQISRRTSGSSRRQRFPFPRANNDQDLATLKRWFRSAAERILLTLHDRDCGKETLADFVFTAATDFYFTGDGHALDFANKMFEALDYVEWAGAHEILRPITVDLVSRTRHEETSRWADSLPHLENIFARLDEIWEDNQRNEATID
;
A
#
# COMPACT_ATOMS: atom_id res chain seq x y z
N MET A 1 24.69 -0.61 -20.92
CA MET A 1 25.15 -0.31 -19.55
C MET A 1 23.97 0.29 -18.81
N SER A 2 23.33 -0.47 -17.94
CA SER A 2 22.15 -0.04 -17.18
C SER A 2 22.57 0.15 -15.72
N THR A 3 22.71 1.40 -15.30
CA THR A 3 22.85 1.79 -13.90
C THR A 3 21.52 1.53 -13.20
N ALA A 4 21.31 0.29 -12.76
CA ALA A 4 20.42 0.04 -11.65
C ALA A 4 21.08 0.66 -10.42
N GLN A 5 20.68 1.89 -10.08
CA GLN A 5 20.95 2.45 -8.75
C GLN A 5 20.35 1.46 -7.76
N ARG A 6 21.21 0.71 -7.07
CA ARG A 6 20.83 0.08 -5.81
C ARG A 6 20.33 1.22 -4.94
N LEU A 7 19.09 1.12 -4.47
CA LEU A 7 18.63 1.93 -3.34
C LEU A 7 19.51 1.52 -2.16
N ASP A 8 20.50 2.37 -1.87
CA ASP A 8 21.30 2.26 -0.66
C ASP A 8 20.40 2.66 0.52
N LEU A 9 19.91 1.65 1.24
CA LEU A 9 19.08 1.85 2.43
C LEU A 9 19.87 2.45 3.61
N SER A 10 21.18 2.62 3.49
CA SER A 10 22.01 3.29 4.51
C SER A 10 22.02 4.81 4.39
N GLU A 11 21.52 5.39 3.29
CA GLU A 11 21.49 6.85 3.05
C GLU A 11 20.18 7.54 3.46
N MET A 12 19.22 6.86 4.10
CA MET A 12 17.92 7.44 4.50
C MET A 12 17.73 7.60 6.02
N ARG A 13 18.78 7.97 6.75
CA ARG A 13 18.57 8.67 8.03
C ARG A 13 18.54 10.16 7.71
N PRO A 14 17.39 10.86 7.80
CA PRO A 14 17.41 12.30 7.67
C PRO A 14 18.24 12.85 8.83
N GLN A 15 19.45 13.34 8.55
CA GLN A 15 20.07 14.35 9.39
C GLN A 15 19.13 15.55 9.35
N ILE A 16 18.30 15.69 10.38
CA ILE A 16 17.43 16.85 10.55
C ILE A 16 18.26 17.94 11.23
N ASP A 17 19.21 18.52 10.50
CA ASP A 17 19.76 19.83 10.85
C ASP A 17 18.85 20.87 10.21
N VAL A 18 17.88 21.37 10.97
CA VAL A 18 17.22 22.62 10.61
C VAL A 18 18.26 23.72 10.74
N ASP A 19 18.68 24.33 9.63
CA ASP A 19 19.57 25.49 9.68
C ASP A 19 18.85 26.66 10.39
N PRO A 20 19.27 27.02 11.62
CA PRO A 20 18.60 28.07 12.38
C PRO A 20 18.62 29.43 11.67
N ALA A 21 19.57 29.67 10.76
CA ALA A 21 19.68 30.92 10.00
C ALA A 21 18.60 31.07 8.92
N THR A 22 17.99 29.95 8.49
CA THR A 22 16.95 29.94 7.46
C THR A 22 15.52 30.02 8.03
N CYS A 23 15.38 29.91 9.35
CA CYS A 23 14.09 29.84 10.02
C CYS A 23 13.39 31.21 10.15
N VAL A 24 12.06 31.17 10.12
CA VAL A 24 11.23 32.28 10.59
C VAL A 24 10.99 32.10 12.08
N TYR A 25 11.37 33.09 12.88
CA TYR A 25 11.23 33.01 14.34
C TYR A 25 9.90 33.60 14.81
N HIS A 26 9.20 32.82 15.61
CA HIS A 26 7.92 33.18 16.19
C HIS A 26 8.05 33.33 17.71
N ARG A 27 7.55 34.45 18.24
CA ARG A 27 7.56 34.71 19.67
C ARG A 27 6.59 33.76 20.37
N LEU A 28 7.05 33.12 21.43
CA LEU A 28 6.24 32.25 22.28
C LEU A 28 5.76 33.03 23.52
N ALA A 29 6.22 32.64 24.69
CA ALA A 29 5.89 33.22 25.99
C ALA A 29 7.17 33.76 26.68
N PRO A 30 7.04 34.56 27.75
CA PRO A 30 8.18 34.96 28.57
C PRO A 30 8.97 33.72 29.04
N ALA A 31 10.29 33.78 28.95
CA ALA A 31 11.16 32.66 29.34
C ALA A 31 10.97 32.29 30.82
N SER A 32 10.64 33.27 31.66
CA SER A 32 10.35 33.10 33.09
C SER A 32 9.09 32.28 33.40
N GLU A 33 8.20 32.08 32.43
CA GLU A 33 6.99 31.26 32.62
C GLU A 33 7.22 29.76 32.34
N PHE A 34 8.42 29.36 31.91
CA PHE A 34 8.74 27.95 31.70
C PHE A 34 9.36 27.39 32.98
N ALA A 35 8.70 26.38 33.56
CA ALA A 35 9.28 25.59 34.63
C ALA A 35 10.18 24.49 34.05
N ASP A 36 11.28 24.19 34.75
CA ASP A 36 12.23 23.16 34.32
C ASP A 36 11.55 21.78 34.27
N GLY A 37 11.71 21.09 33.14
CA GLY A 37 11.11 19.78 32.86
C GLY A 37 9.63 19.82 32.46
N GLU A 38 8.92 20.95 32.57
CA GLU A 38 7.50 21.05 32.23
C GLU A 38 7.29 21.42 30.76
N GLY A 39 6.53 20.60 30.03
CA GLY A 39 6.22 20.84 28.63
C GLY A 39 5.07 21.83 28.44
N ARG A 40 5.28 22.83 27.58
CA ARG A 40 4.25 23.79 27.17
C ARG A 40 3.85 23.58 25.70
N PRO A 41 2.55 23.40 25.40
CA PRO A 41 2.09 23.24 24.03
C PRO A 41 1.92 24.59 23.32
N PHE A 42 2.31 24.64 22.06
CA PHE A 42 2.06 25.78 21.16
C PHE A 42 1.49 25.28 19.83
N THR A 43 0.80 26.14 19.09
CA THR A 43 0.37 25.87 17.71
C THR A 43 0.59 27.12 16.87
N ILE A 44 1.42 26.98 15.83
CA ILE A 44 1.84 28.08 14.95
C ILE A 44 1.66 27.60 13.52
N ASP A 45 0.83 28.29 12.74
CA ASP A 45 0.54 27.95 11.33
C ASP A 45 0.10 26.49 11.09
N GLY A 46 -0.53 25.87 12.10
CA GLY A 46 -0.97 24.48 12.10
C GLY A 46 0.08 23.45 12.54
N ILE A 47 1.30 23.89 12.85
CA ILE A 47 2.36 23.07 13.44
C ILE A 47 2.17 23.03 14.95
N HIS A 48 2.10 21.84 15.52
CA HIS A 48 1.93 21.65 16.96
C HIS A 48 3.29 21.41 17.61
N LEU A 49 3.65 22.26 18.58
CA LEU A 49 4.96 22.25 19.23
C LEU A 49 4.83 21.92 20.71
N ALA A 50 5.77 21.14 21.23
CA ALA A 50 6.00 20.97 22.66
C ALA A 50 7.34 21.62 22.98
N VAL A 51 7.31 22.63 23.86
CA VAL A 51 8.49 23.41 24.23
C VAL A 51 8.79 23.21 25.70
N PHE A 52 10.06 22.96 26.00
CA PHE A 52 10.55 22.62 27.33
C PHE A 52 11.73 23.53 27.69
N LEU A 53 11.80 23.91 28.96
CA LEU A 53 13.06 24.31 29.59
C LEU A 53 13.61 23.07 30.30
N TYR A 54 14.85 22.68 30.04
CA TYR A 54 15.48 21.55 30.72
C TYR A 54 16.98 21.83 30.93
N GLU A 55 17.44 21.74 32.17
CA GLU A 55 18.84 22.01 32.55
C GLU A 55 19.34 23.39 32.04
N GLY A 56 18.45 24.39 32.08
CA GLY A 56 18.75 25.76 31.66
C GLY A 56 18.77 26.00 30.14
N SER A 57 18.42 24.99 29.33
CA SER A 57 18.34 25.11 27.86
C SER A 57 16.90 24.91 27.37
N PHE A 58 16.53 25.65 26.33
CA PHE A 58 15.22 25.50 25.70
C PHE A 58 15.25 24.48 24.56
N HIS A 59 14.22 23.65 24.49
CA HIS A 59 14.05 22.62 23.46
C HIS A 59 12.63 22.64 22.92
N ALA A 60 12.47 22.55 21.60
CA ALA A 60 11.17 22.42 20.96
C ALA A 60 11.14 21.19 20.05
N VAL A 61 10.08 20.41 20.16
CA VAL A 61 9.81 19.24 19.32
C VAL A 61 8.35 19.26 18.84
N ASP A 62 8.02 18.41 17.86
CA ASP A 62 6.63 18.14 17.49
C ASP A 62 5.84 17.67 18.71
N ASN A 63 4.67 18.27 18.95
CA ASN A 63 3.82 17.90 20.07
C ASN A 63 3.08 16.58 19.84
N ARG A 64 3.10 15.99 18.64
CA ARG A 64 2.43 14.72 18.36
C ARG A 64 3.45 13.60 18.39
N CYS A 65 3.37 12.73 19.41
CA CYS A 65 4.16 11.52 19.45
C CYS A 65 4.00 10.77 18.12
N PRO A 66 5.09 10.43 17.40
CA PRO A 66 4.95 9.72 16.16
C PRO A 66 4.18 8.42 16.38
N HIS A 67 4.33 7.73 17.52
CA HIS A 67 3.65 6.46 17.71
C HIS A 67 2.12 6.52 17.54
N MET A 68 1.38 7.34 18.29
CA MET A 68 -0.08 7.44 18.15
C MET A 68 -0.63 8.87 18.37
N GLY A 69 0.22 9.89 18.30
CA GLY A 69 -0.19 11.29 18.41
C GLY A 69 -0.43 11.79 19.84
N TYR A 70 0.08 11.09 20.86
CA TYR A 70 0.05 11.58 22.25
C TYR A 70 0.68 12.98 22.33
N PRO A 71 0.08 13.95 23.05
CA PRO A 71 0.65 15.27 23.25
C PRO A 71 1.97 15.19 24.04
N MET A 72 3.11 15.37 23.36
CA MET A 72 4.44 15.25 23.95
C MET A 72 4.71 16.29 25.02
N SER A 73 4.06 17.46 24.97
CA SER A 73 4.03 18.45 26.05
C SER A 73 3.53 17.89 27.39
N LYS A 74 2.75 16.81 27.38
CA LYS A 74 2.33 16.08 28.60
C LYS A 74 3.25 14.93 28.97
N GLY A 75 4.32 14.70 28.21
CA GLY A 75 5.34 13.70 28.53
C GLY A 75 6.19 14.15 29.71
N SER A 76 6.98 13.22 30.24
CA SER A 76 7.95 13.49 31.32
C SER A 76 9.37 13.40 30.80
N ILE A 77 10.26 14.24 31.31
CA ILE A 77 11.68 14.19 30.98
C ILE A 77 12.42 13.47 32.12
N ARG A 78 13.32 12.53 31.77
CA ARG A 78 14.27 11.90 32.70
C ARG A 78 15.62 11.77 32.00
N ASP A 79 16.67 12.33 32.59
CA ASP A 79 18.04 12.25 32.05
C ASP A 79 18.13 12.74 30.58
N GLY A 80 17.44 13.84 30.26
CA GLY A 80 17.33 14.38 28.90
C GLY A 80 16.47 13.56 27.93
N VAL A 81 15.82 12.49 28.39
CA VAL A 81 14.93 11.66 27.58
C VAL A 81 13.49 12.07 27.80
N LEU A 82 12.81 12.48 26.73
CA LEU A 82 11.38 12.76 26.72
C LEU A 82 10.58 11.47 26.53
N ILE A 83 9.71 11.17 27.51
CA ILE A 83 8.96 9.91 27.58
C ILE A 83 7.48 10.17 27.28
N CYS A 84 6.97 9.55 26.23
CA CYS A 84 5.55 9.55 25.89
C CYS A 84 4.76 8.70 26.91
N HIS A 85 3.73 9.27 27.55
CA HIS A 85 2.97 8.53 28.57
C HIS A 85 1.97 7.51 28.02
N TRP A 86 1.72 7.49 26.71
CA TRP A 86 0.77 6.52 26.16
C TRP A 86 1.39 5.13 26.01
N HIS A 87 2.58 5.04 25.39
CA HIS A 87 3.23 3.76 25.07
C HIS A 87 4.71 3.73 25.45
N HIS A 88 5.16 4.71 26.24
CA HIS A 88 6.54 4.79 26.74
C HIS A 88 7.60 4.81 25.63
N TRP A 89 7.27 5.40 24.48
CA TRP A 89 8.30 5.73 23.50
C TRP A 89 9.18 6.84 24.06
N GLU A 90 10.48 6.63 23.93
CA GLU A 90 11.54 7.45 24.48
C GLU A 90 12.24 8.19 23.34
N PHE A 91 12.46 9.48 23.54
CA PHE A 91 13.10 10.36 22.56
C PHE A 91 14.18 11.19 23.24
N ASP A 92 15.31 11.41 22.57
CA ASP A 92 16.24 12.44 22.98
C ASP A 92 15.56 13.80 22.86
N LEU A 93 15.46 14.55 23.96
CA LEU A 93 14.79 15.86 23.98
C LEU A 93 15.48 16.87 23.04
N LYS A 94 16.79 16.74 22.84
CA LYS A 94 17.58 17.71 22.07
C LYS A 94 17.40 17.54 20.57
N THR A 95 17.49 16.30 20.09
CA THR A 95 17.44 15.99 18.65
C THR A 95 16.06 15.52 18.18
N GLY A 96 15.21 15.06 19.11
CA GLY A 96 13.97 14.35 18.80
C GLY A 96 14.17 12.87 18.42
N GLY A 97 15.42 12.40 18.36
CA GLY A 97 15.74 11.03 17.96
C GLY A 97 15.09 9.99 18.86
N CYS A 98 14.36 9.03 18.27
CA CYS A 98 13.76 7.94 19.00
C CYS A 98 14.82 6.94 19.45
N LEU A 99 14.80 6.55 20.72
CA LEU A 99 15.73 5.57 21.28
C LEU A 99 15.42 4.14 20.81
N LEU A 100 14.21 3.90 20.30
CA LEU A 100 13.82 2.62 19.72
C LEU A 100 14.27 2.55 18.26
N THR A 101 15.00 1.49 17.90
CA THR A 101 15.54 1.29 16.54
C THR A 101 14.48 1.25 15.44
N SER A 102 13.25 0.84 15.77
CA SER A 102 12.11 0.79 14.84
C SER A 102 11.17 1.99 14.97
N GLY A 103 11.47 2.94 15.86
CA GLY A 103 10.65 4.12 16.09
C GLY A 103 10.98 5.22 15.09
N ASP A 104 9.96 6.00 14.71
CA ASP A 104 10.20 7.26 14.00
C ASP A 104 10.58 8.36 15.01
N ASP A 105 11.42 9.29 14.58
CA ASP A 105 11.88 10.43 15.37
C ASP A 105 10.80 11.51 15.50
N LEU A 106 10.92 12.33 16.56
CA LEU A 106 10.27 13.63 16.65
C LEU A 106 11.04 14.64 15.80
N LYS A 107 10.33 15.58 15.17
CA LYS A 107 10.96 16.75 14.57
C LYS A 107 11.36 17.72 15.68
N ALA A 108 12.63 18.09 15.77
CA ALA A 108 13.11 19.18 16.63
C ALA A 108 13.12 20.53 15.88
N PHE A 109 12.98 21.61 16.64
CA PHE A 109 12.99 22.99 16.15
C PHE A 109 13.96 23.85 16.98
N PRO A 110 14.72 24.76 16.35
CA PRO A 110 15.60 25.66 17.08
C PRO A 110 14.78 26.60 17.99
N VAL A 111 15.26 26.82 19.21
CA VAL A 111 14.67 27.75 20.16
C VAL A 111 15.75 28.67 20.68
N GLU A 112 15.43 29.95 20.80
CA GLU A 112 16.30 30.96 21.37
C GLU A 112 15.54 31.86 22.35
N VAL A 113 16.24 32.40 23.33
CA VAL A 113 15.73 33.47 24.19
C VAL A 113 16.38 34.77 23.73
N ARG A 114 15.56 35.79 23.48
CA ARG A 114 16.05 37.10 23.02
C ARG A 114 16.10 38.10 24.19
N ASP A 115 16.75 39.24 23.96
CA ASP A 115 16.92 40.31 24.95
C ASP A 115 15.59 40.89 25.49
N ASP A 116 14.47 40.65 24.81
CA ASP A 116 13.14 41.01 25.28
C ASP A 116 12.61 40.09 26.40
N GLY A 117 13.36 39.04 26.75
CA GLY A 117 13.01 38.08 27.79
C GLY A 117 12.02 37.00 27.35
N TYR A 118 11.70 36.90 26.05
CA TYR A 118 10.80 35.89 25.51
C TYR A 118 11.56 34.73 24.87
N ALA A 119 10.97 33.54 24.94
CA ALA A 119 11.38 32.40 24.13
C ALA A 119 10.82 32.55 22.71
N TRP A 120 11.62 32.20 21.71
CA TRP A 120 11.30 32.25 20.28
C TRP A 120 11.63 30.91 19.65
N VAL A 121 10.74 30.37 18.82
CA VAL A 121 10.98 29.14 18.05
C VAL A 121 11.18 29.46 16.58
N GLY A 122 12.21 28.89 15.98
CA GLY A 122 12.46 28.97 14.54
C GLY A 122 11.73 27.86 13.80
N ILE A 123 10.87 28.24 12.86
CA ILE A 123 10.16 27.32 11.98
C ILE A 123 10.72 27.49 10.56
N PRO A 124 11.15 26.41 9.89
CA PRO A 124 11.58 26.48 8.50
C PRO A 124 10.46 26.99 7.57
N PRO A 125 10.75 27.84 6.58
CA PRO A 125 9.79 28.17 5.54
C PRO A 125 9.25 26.90 4.86
N GLY A 126 7.93 26.80 4.71
CA GLY A 126 7.31 25.63 4.08
C GLY A 126 7.16 24.38 4.96
N GLU A 127 7.53 24.45 6.26
CA GLU A 127 7.46 23.32 7.20
C GLU A 127 6.09 22.62 7.21
N LYS A 128 4.99 23.35 7.01
CA LYS A 128 3.64 22.76 6.92
C LYS A 128 3.52 21.71 5.82
N GLU A 129 4.04 21.99 4.63
CA GLU A 129 3.99 21.06 3.51
C GLU A 129 4.99 19.92 3.70
N GLU A 130 6.19 20.22 4.21
CA GLU A 130 7.15 19.16 4.54
C GLU A 130 6.63 18.19 5.62
N ALA A 131 5.93 18.70 6.64
CA ALA A 131 5.30 17.88 7.67
C ALA A 131 4.22 16.96 7.08
N ARG A 132 3.42 17.48 6.13
CA ARG A 132 2.46 16.67 5.39
C ARG A 132 3.16 15.55 4.61
N LEU A 133 4.22 15.88 3.86
CA LEU A 133 5.00 14.90 3.07
C LEU A 133 5.65 13.84 3.96
N ARG A 134 6.18 14.23 5.13
CA ARG A 134 6.70 13.29 6.14
C ARG A 134 5.63 12.34 6.63
N LEU A 135 4.43 12.84 6.93
CA LEU A 135 3.32 12.01 7.38
C LEU A 135 2.84 11.04 6.27
N VAL A 136 2.81 11.48 5.00
CA VAL A 136 2.53 10.61 3.84
C VAL A 136 3.58 9.51 3.74
N ALA A 137 4.87 9.87 3.70
CA ALA A 137 5.97 8.91 3.58
C ALA A 137 5.92 7.88 4.71
N ARG A 138 5.68 8.36 5.93
CA ARG A 138 5.51 7.53 7.12
C ARG A 138 4.29 6.62 7.03
N GLY A 139 3.15 7.13 6.58
CA GLY A 139 1.94 6.35 6.32
C GLY A 139 2.21 5.21 5.33
N LYS A 140 2.92 5.49 4.23
CA LYS A 140 3.30 4.48 3.23
C LYS A 140 4.20 3.39 3.84
N ARG A 141 5.22 3.76 4.63
CA ARG A 141 6.08 2.79 5.35
C ARG A 141 5.30 1.97 6.36
N ALA A 142 4.44 2.61 7.15
CA ALA A 142 3.61 1.94 8.15
C ALA A 142 2.62 0.96 7.49
N LEU A 143 2.06 1.32 6.34
CA LEU A 143 1.17 0.44 5.59
C LEU A 143 1.92 -0.81 5.12
N GLU A 144 3.10 -0.65 4.50
CA GLU A 144 3.91 -1.79 4.07
C GLU A 144 4.33 -2.69 5.24
N GLN A 145 4.75 -2.08 6.36
CA GLN A 145 5.11 -2.83 7.57
C GLN A 145 3.89 -3.55 8.16
N GLY A 146 2.72 -2.92 8.18
CA GLY A 146 1.47 -3.54 8.63
C GLY A 146 1.07 -4.74 7.77
N LEU A 147 1.25 -4.63 6.45
CA LEU A 147 1.04 -5.73 5.50
C LEU A 147 2.03 -6.88 5.73
N LYS A 148 3.29 -6.56 6.04
CA LYS A 148 4.35 -7.55 6.33
C LYS A 148 4.11 -8.29 7.64
N ASP A 149 3.73 -7.56 8.69
CA ASP A 149 3.56 -8.09 10.04
C ASP A 149 2.17 -8.71 10.28
N ARG A 150 1.27 -8.64 9.28
CA ARG A 150 -0.14 -9.02 9.41
C ARG A 150 -0.87 -8.25 10.53
N SER A 151 -0.46 -7.00 10.76
CA SER A 151 -1.02 -6.15 11.81
C SER A 151 -2.16 -5.32 11.24
N SER A 152 -3.40 -5.78 11.44
CA SER A 152 -4.61 -5.02 11.07
C SER A 152 -4.65 -3.65 11.74
N PHE A 153 -4.15 -3.57 12.98
CA PHE A 153 -4.02 -2.31 13.71
C PHE A 153 -3.08 -1.32 12.99
N LEU A 154 -1.88 -1.78 12.59
CA LEU A 154 -0.92 -0.92 11.91
C LEU A 154 -1.41 -0.51 10.51
N ILE A 155 -2.09 -1.42 9.80
CA ILE A 155 -2.78 -1.14 8.53
C ILE A 155 -3.84 -0.05 8.73
N ALA A 156 -4.72 -0.19 9.72
CA ALA A 156 -5.78 0.77 10.01
C ALA A 156 -5.23 2.16 10.32
N LYS A 157 -4.19 2.21 11.16
CA LYS A 157 -3.50 3.44 11.49
C LYS A 157 -2.87 4.11 10.25
N ALA A 158 -2.22 3.31 9.39
CA ALA A 158 -1.59 3.82 8.19
C ALA A 158 -2.61 4.39 7.19
N VAL A 159 -3.72 3.67 6.96
CA VAL A 159 -4.84 4.13 6.11
C VAL A 159 -5.40 5.44 6.64
N ALA A 160 -5.70 5.53 7.94
CA ALA A 160 -6.23 6.75 8.54
C ALA A 160 -5.28 7.94 8.38
N ALA A 161 -3.97 7.73 8.62
CA ALA A 161 -2.96 8.78 8.46
C ALA A 161 -2.85 9.24 7.00
N LEU A 162 -2.81 8.32 6.04
CA LEU A 162 -2.72 8.63 4.62
C LEU A 162 -3.94 9.43 4.15
N ARG A 163 -5.15 9.00 4.53
CA ARG A 163 -6.40 9.71 4.18
C ARG A 163 -6.44 11.11 4.78
N GLN A 164 -6.00 11.30 6.04
CA GLN A 164 -5.91 12.62 6.68
C GLN A 164 -4.91 13.56 5.99
N THR A 165 -3.86 13.02 5.38
CA THR A 165 -2.87 13.82 4.61
C THR A 165 -3.31 14.18 3.19
N GLY A 166 -4.49 13.73 2.77
CA GLY A 166 -5.03 13.93 1.44
C GLY A 166 -4.58 12.89 0.41
N ALA A 167 -4.02 11.74 0.84
CA ALA A 167 -3.73 10.65 -0.07
C ALA A 167 -5.04 10.13 -0.68
N THR A 168 -5.03 9.91 -1.99
CA THR A 168 -6.21 9.44 -2.70
C THR A 168 -6.47 7.96 -2.37
N PRO A 169 -7.71 7.48 -2.50
CA PRO A 169 -8.00 6.06 -2.38
C PRO A 169 -7.18 5.23 -3.38
N GLN A 170 -7.00 5.77 -4.59
CA GLN A 170 -6.23 5.14 -5.65
C GLN A 170 -4.78 4.89 -5.23
N GLU A 171 -4.09 5.85 -4.60
CA GLU A 171 -2.73 5.66 -4.11
C GLU A 171 -2.63 4.52 -3.06
N ILE A 172 -3.60 4.46 -2.14
CA ILE A 172 -3.62 3.44 -1.07
C ILE A 172 -3.93 2.06 -1.65
N ILE A 173 -4.93 1.97 -2.53
CA ILE A 173 -5.32 0.74 -3.21
C ILE A 173 -4.17 0.24 -4.07
N GLN A 174 -3.55 1.09 -4.88
CA GLN A 174 -2.41 0.75 -5.73
C GLN A 174 -1.26 0.16 -4.91
N GLN A 175 -0.91 0.75 -3.75
CA GLN A 175 0.11 0.21 -2.87
C GLN A 175 -0.27 -1.19 -2.35
N GLY A 176 -1.53 -1.38 -1.94
CA GLY A 176 -2.05 -2.69 -1.52
C GLY A 176 -2.02 -3.73 -2.63
N LEU A 177 -2.46 -3.37 -3.83
CA LEU A 177 -2.47 -4.22 -5.02
C LEU A 177 -1.04 -4.66 -5.38
N TYR A 178 -0.09 -3.72 -5.45
CA TYR A 178 1.31 -4.01 -5.77
C TYR A 178 1.94 -4.92 -4.71
N TYR A 179 1.74 -4.62 -3.43
CA TYR A 179 2.26 -5.45 -2.36
C TYR A 179 1.67 -6.88 -2.45
N GLY A 180 0.35 -6.98 -2.62
CA GLY A 180 -0.37 -8.24 -2.74
C GLY A 180 0.12 -9.09 -3.91
N ALA A 181 0.19 -8.48 -5.10
CA ALA A 181 0.61 -9.14 -6.32
C ALA A 181 2.09 -9.54 -6.31
N HIS A 182 2.95 -8.70 -5.72
CA HIS A 182 4.38 -8.97 -5.63
C HIS A 182 4.71 -10.08 -4.61
N LYS A 183 4.00 -10.12 -3.48
CA LYS A 183 4.30 -11.04 -2.38
C LYS A 183 3.53 -12.36 -2.44
N THR A 184 2.45 -12.47 -3.21
CA THR A 184 1.72 -13.75 -3.31
C THR A 184 2.53 -14.83 -4.05
N SER A 185 2.50 -16.06 -3.52
CA SER A 185 2.93 -17.28 -4.23
C SER A 185 1.77 -18.17 -4.68
N GLU A 186 0.56 -17.91 -4.20
CA GLU A 186 -0.64 -18.75 -4.41
C GLU A 186 -1.55 -18.24 -5.53
N GLY A 187 -1.14 -17.19 -6.24
CA GLY A 187 -1.95 -16.53 -7.27
C GLY A 187 -2.75 -15.36 -6.70
N TRP A 188 -3.85 -15.01 -7.35
CA TRP A 188 -4.72 -13.94 -6.85
C TRP A 188 -5.37 -14.34 -5.52
N SER A 189 -5.50 -13.38 -4.60
CA SER A 189 -6.14 -13.60 -3.31
C SER A 189 -7.43 -12.81 -3.20
N SER A 190 -8.31 -13.27 -2.30
CA SER A 190 -9.53 -12.54 -1.94
C SER A 190 -9.25 -11.10 -1.51
N GLY A 191 -8.11 -10.82 -0.87
CA GLY A 191 -7.75 -9.45 -0.48
C GLY A 191 -7.52 -8.52 -1.66
N VAL A 192 -6.86 -9.00 -2.72
CA VAL A 192 -6.65 -8.18 -3.92
C VAL A 192 -7.98 -7.97 -4.64
N ALA A 193 -8.82 -9.02 -4.74
CA ALA A 193 -10.17 -8.90 -5.30
C ALA A 193 -11.06 -7.90 -4.52
N ILE A 194 -10.99 -7.91 -3.18
CA ILE A 194 -11.71 -6.95 -2.32
C ILE A 194 -11.23 -5.52 -2.59
N LEU A 195 -9.92 -5.29 -2.74
CA LEU A 195 -9.41 -3.95 -3.07
C LEU A 195 -9.81 -3.50 -4.47
N THR A 196 -9.86 -4.41 -5.45
CA THR A 196 -10.39 -4.09 -6.78
C THR A 196 -11.88 -3.72 -6.71
N LEU A 197 -12.68 -4.45 -5.92
CA LEU A 197 -14.08 -4.10 -5.69
C LEU A 197 -14.20 -2.74 -4.99
N ALA A 198 -13.33 -2.45 -4.02
CA ALA A 198 -13.26 -1.16 -3.34
C ALA A 198 -13.02 -0.01 -4.32
N ALA A 199 -12.12 -0.22 -5.28
CA ALA A 199 -11.80 0.73 -6.33
C ALA A 199 -13.01 1.03 -7.22
N ASN A 200 -13.73 -0.01 -7.65
CA ASN A 200 -14.85 0.14 -8.57
C ASN A 200 -16.14 0.66 -7.92
N MET A 201 -16.33 0.35 -6.64
CA MET A 201 -17.52 0.77 -5.88
C MET A 201 -17.24 1.98 -4.98
N TRP A 202 -16.11 2.67 -5.15
CA TRP A 202 -15.65 3.66 -4.19
C TRP A 202 -16.68 4.76 -3.93
N ASP A 203 -17.33 5.23 -4.99
CA ASP A 203 -18.34 6.29 -4.94
C ASP A 203 -19.70 5.81 -4.39
N ASP A 204 -19.93 4.50 -4.37
CA ASP A 204 -21.12 3.87 -3.78
C ASP A 204 -20.93 3.57 -2.28
N ILE A 205 -19.69 3.59 -1.78
CA ILE A 205 -19.38 3.32 -0.36
C ILE A 205 -19.55 4.62 0.43
N ALA A 206 -20.38 4.56 1.48
CA ALA A 206 -20.55 5.66 2.42
C ALA A 206 -19.20 6.13 3.00
N GLU A 207 -18.99 7.45 3.09
CA GLU A 207 -17.71 8.04 3.51
C GLU A 207 -17.21 7.50 4.87
N ALA A 208 -18.14 7.23 5.80
CA ALA A 208 -17.83 6.66 7.12
C ALA A 208 -17.24 5.23 7.05
N ASP A 209 -17.57 4.48 6.00
CA ASP A 209 -17.18 3.08 5.81
C ASP A 209 -15.98 2.90 4.87
N GLN A 210 -15.61 3.93 4.11
CA GLN A 210 -14.50 3.90 3.15
C GLN A 210 -13.18 3.40 3.77
N ASN A 211 -12.83 3.90 4.96
CA ASN A 211 -11.62 3.46 5.66
C ASN A 211 -11.72 1.99 6.09
N LEU A 212 -12.89 1.56 6.56
CA LEU A 212 -13.12 0.17 6.97
C LEU A 212 -12.93 -0.78 5.78
N PHE A 213 -13.42 -0.38 4.60
CA PHE A 213 -13.31 -1.16 3.38
C PHE A 213 -11.85 -1.33 2.91
N LEU A 214 -11.07 -0.25 2.91
CA LEU A 214 -9.62 -0.29 2.63
C LEU A 214 -8.90 -1.21 3.62
N VAL A 215 -9.15 -1.03 4.91
CA VAL A 215 -8.51 -1.81 5.98
C VAL A 215 -8.87 -3.30 5.85
N HIS A 216 -10.12 -3.62 5.49
CA HIS A 216 -10.55 -4.99 5.28
C HIS A 216 -9.76 -5.66 4.14
N GLY A 217 -9.73 -5.05 2.96
CA GLY A 217 -8.99 -5.58 1.81
C GLY A 217 -7.50 -5.75 2.09
N LEU A 218 -6.86 -4.71 2.63
CA LEU A 218 -5.43 -4.74 3.00
C LEU A 218 -5.13 -5.80 4.07
N THR A 219 -6.03 -5.98 5.05
CA THR A 219 -5.87 -7.04 6.07
C THR A 219 -5.94 -8.43 5.44
N GLN A 220 -6.85 -8.65 4.49
CA GLN A 220 -6.94 -9.93 3.78
C GLN A 220 -5.69 -10.19 2.91
N ILE A 221 -5.13 -9.16 2.29
CA ILE A 221 -3.85 -9.26 1.57
C ILE A 221 -2.75 -9.72 2.53
N SER A 222 -2.57 -9.03 3.66
CA SER A 222 -1.49 -9.34 4.61
C SER A 222 -1.48 -10.81 5.08
N ARG A 223 -2.65 -11.40 5.29
CA ARG A 223 -2.80 -12.80 5.71
C ARG A 223 -2.18 -13.78 4.72
N ARG A 224 -2.24 -13.49 3.42
CA ARG A 224 -1.84 -14.39 2.33
C ARG A 224 -0.45 -14.11 1.75
N THR A 225 0.25 -13.08 2.21
CA THR A 225 1.51 -12.60 1.61
C THR A 225 2.76 -12.75 2.48
N SER A 226 2.63 -13.19 3.73
CA SER A 226 3.79 -13.25 4.63
C SER A 226 4.64 -14.51 4.38
N GLY A 227 5.95 -14.28 4.26
CA GLY A 227 6.97 -15.31 4.03
C GLY A 227 7.24 -15.65 2.55
N SER A 228 6.49 -15.07 1.61
CA SER A 228 6.61 -15.38 0.18
C SER A 228 7.22 -14.22 -0.62
N SER A 229 8.15 -14.55 -1.51
CA SER A 229 8.68 -13.63 -2.52
C SER A 229 8.77 -14.35 -3.85
N ARG A 230 8.10 -13.82 -4.88
CA ARG A 230 8.06 -14.42 -6.20
C ARG A 230 9.28 -13.98 -7.00
N ARG A 231 10.08 -14.92 -7.54
CA ARG A 231 11.25 -14.59 -8.38
C ARG A 231 10.82 -13.72 -9.55
N GLN A 232 11.48 -12.59 -9.74
CA GLN A 232 11.20 -11.68 -10.83
C GLN A 232 11.46 -12.38 -12.17
N ARG A 233 10.49 -12.26 -13.08
CA ARG A 233 10.63 -12.66 -14.48
C ARG A 233 10.51 -11.41 -15.35
N PHE A 234 11.18 -11.44 -16.49
CA PHE A 234 11.20 -10.34 -17.45
C PHE A 234 10.61 -10.80 -18.78
N PRO A 235 10.10 -9.87 -19.61
CA PRO A 235 9.72 -10.14 -20.99
C PRO A 235 10.78 -10.95 -21.76
N PHE A 236 10.38 -11.58 -22.87
CA PHE A 236 11.34 -12.12 -23.80
C PHE A 236 12.22 -10.99 -24.38
N PRO A 237 13.53 -11.22 -24.62
CA PRO A 237 14.38 -10.25 -25.26
C PRO A 237 13.82 -9.89 -26.64
N ARG A 238 13.94 -8.62 -27.03
CA ARG A 238 13.56 -8.17 -28.37
C ARG A 238 14.52 -8.75 -29.41
N ALA A 239 13.98 -9.24 -30.53
CA ALA A 239 14.75 -9.70 -31.68
C ALA A 239 14.26 -8.99 -32.95
N ASN A 240 15.08 -8.99 -34.01
CA ASN A 240 14.70 -8.40 -35.31
C ASN A 240 13.49 -9.12 -35.96
N ASN A 241 13.22 -10.36 -35.54
CA ASN A 241 12.04 -11.12 -35.94
C ASN A 241 11.40 -11.70 -34.67
N ASP A 242 10.47 -10.96 -34.09
CA ASP A 242 9.72 -11.38 -32.91
C ASP A 242 8.72 -12.49 -33.27
N GLN A 243 8.40 -13.33 -32.29
CA GLN A 243 7.46 -14.44 -32.46
C GLN A 243 6.03 -13.92 -32.67
N ASP A 244 5.30 -14.55 -33.60
CA ASP A 244 3.90 -14.24 -33.83
C ASP A 244 3.00 -14.66 -32.64
N LEU A 245 1.81 -14.06 -32.56
CA LEU A 245 0.85 -14.31 -31.48
C LEU A 245 0.43 -15.78 -31.43
N ALA A 246 0.26 -16.44 -32.57
CA ALA A 246 -0.13 -17.85 -32.62
C ALA A 246 0.92 -18.76 -31.96
N THR A 247 2.19 -18.45 -32.14
CA THR A 247 3.33 -19.15 -31.54
C THR A 247 3.38 -18.91 -30.04
N LEU A 248 3.19 -17.67 -29.61
CA LEU A 248 3.07 -17.35 -28.18
C LEU A 248 1.88 -18.07 -27.53
N LYS A 249 0.73 -18.18 -28.19
CA LYS A 249 -0.44 -18.93 -27.69
C LYS A 249 -0.08 -20.40 -27.45
N ARG A 250 0.60 -21.06 -28.39
CA ARG A 250 1.04 -22.46 -28.23
C ARG A 250 2.00 -22.65 -27.04
N TRP A 251 2.80 -21.64 -26.72
CA TRP A 251 3.74 -21.69 -25.60
C TRP A 251 3.14 -21.26 -24.26
N PHE A 252 1.91 -20.73 -24.26
CA PHE A 252 1.34 -20.04 -23.10
C PHE A 252 1.39 -20.89 -21.84
N ARG A 253 1.01 -22.17 -21.92
CA ARG A 253 1.01 -23.06 -20.75
C ARG A 253 2.39 -23.24 -20.10
N SER A 254 3.46 -23.24 -20.89
CA SER A 254 4.83 -23.43 -20.39
C SER A 254 5.49 -22.13 -19.94
N ALA A 255 4.99 -20.97 -20.40
CA ALA A 255 5.66 -19.69 -20.21
C ALA A 255 4.69 -18.51 -19.95
N ALA A 256 3.51 -18.78 -19.38
CA ALA A 256 2.39 -17.82 -19.25
C ALA A 256 2.83 -16.46 -18.71
N GLU A 257 3.51 -16.44 -17.56
CA GLU A 257 4.02 -15.20 -16.95
C GLU A 257 4.91 -14.42 -17.90
N ARG A 258 5.86 -15.09 -18.55
CA ARG A 258 6.79 -14.42 -19.45
C ARG A 258 6.07 -13.89 -20.70
N ILE A 259 5.07 -14.62 -21.19
CA ILE A 259 4.29 -14.23 -22.35
C ILE A 259 3.41 -13.03 -22.03
N LEU A 260 2.66 -13.03 -20.92
CA LEU A 260 1.85 -11.87 -20.52
C LEU A 260 2.70 -10.59 -20.37
N LEU A 261 3.86 -10.70 -19.70
CA LEU A 261 4.79 -9.58 -19.60
C LEU A 261 5.29 -9.11 -20.97
N THR A 262 5.51 -10.04 -21.89
CA THR A 262 5.97 -9.73 -23.25
C THR A 262 4.89 -9.06 -24.09
N LEU A 263 3.63 -9.51 -23.97
CA LEU A 263 2.49 -8.88 -24.67
C LEU A 263 2.29 -7.44 -24.20
N HIS A 264 2.42 -7.19 -22.91
CA HIS A 264 2.36 -5.83 -22.35
C HIS A 264 3.56 -4.98 -22.77
N ASP A 265 4.81 -5.49 -22.68
CA ASP A 265 6.03 -4.75 -23.10
C ASP A 265 6.00 -4.34 -24.59
N ARG A 266 5.37 -5.17 -25.42
CA ARG A 266 5.23 -4.93 -26.87
C ARG A 266 3.98 -4.14 -27.24
N ASP A 267 3.21 -3.67 -26.27
CA ASP A 267 1.99 -2.89 -26.47
C ASP A 267 1.00 -3.58 -27.44
N CYS A 268 0.83 -4.90 -27.27
CA CYS A 268 -0.03 -5.71 -28.14
C CYS A 268 -1.54 -5.47 -27.93
N GLY A 269 -1.92 -4.49 -27.10
CA GLY A 269 -3.30 -4.18 -26.75
C GLY A 269 -3.86 -5.05 -25.63
N LYS A 270 -4.81 -4.48 -24.87
CA LYS A 270 -5.51 -5.15 -23.77
C LYS A 270 -6.38 -6.30 -24.26
N GLU A 271 -6.92 -6.18 -25.48
CA GLU A 271 -7.75 -7.19 -26.13
C GLU A 271 -6.96 -8.47 -26.38
N THR A 272 -5.70 -8.35 -26.81
CA THR A 272 -4.80 -9.50 -27.02
C THR A 272 -4.43 -10.15 -25.68
N LEU A 273 -4.12 -9.36 -24.65
CA LEU A 273 -3.88 -9.89 -23.30
C LEU A 273 -5.10 -10.63 -22.76
N ALA A 274 -6.29 -10.04 -22.91
CA ALA A 274 -7.56 -10.63 -22.50
C ALA A 274 -7.82 -11.95 -23.24
N ASP A 275 -7.64 -11.99 -24.56
CA ASP A 275 -7.77 -13.20 -25.36
C ASP A 275 -6.86 -14.33 -24.84
N PHE A 276 -5.60 -14.07 -24.51
CA PHE A 276 -4.71 -15.08 -23.93
C PHE A 276 -5.18 -15.56 -22.54
N VAL A 277 -5.55 -14.61 -21.66
CA VAL A 277 -5.94 -14.90 -20.28
C VAL A 277 -7.25 -15.65 -20.21
N PHE A 278 -8.28 -15.16 -20.90
CA PHE A 278 -9.61 -15.76 -20.90
C PHE A 278 -9.64 -17.06 -21.68
N THR A 279 -8.95 -17.17 -22.83
CA THR A 279 -8.81 -18.46 -23.51
C THR A 279 -8.21 -19.50 -22.57
N ALA A 280 -7.14 -19.17 -21.85
CA ALA A 280 -6.52 -20.10 -20.90
C ALA A 280 -7.43 -20.43 -19.70
N ALA A 281 -8.19 -19.45 -19.21
CA ALA A 281 -9.12 -19.64 -18.10
C ALA A 281 -10.29 -20.56 -18.47
N THR A 282 -10.70 -20.58 -19.74
CA THR A 282 -11.84 -21.35 -20.27
C THR A 282 -11.45 -22.54 -21.13
N ASP A 283 -10.14 -22.82 -21.30
CA ASP A 283 -9.62 -23.85 -22.21
C ASP A 283 -10.16 -25.25 -21.87
N PHE A 284 -10.58 -25.48 -20.61
CA PHE A 284 -11.12 -26.76 -20.14
C PHE A 284 -12.35 -26.57 -19.25
N TYR A 285 -13.35 -27.44 -19.49
CA TYR A 285 -14.68 -27.39 -18.89
C TYR A 285 -14.69 -27.31 -17.36
N PHE A 286 -13.72 -27.94 -16.68
CA PHE A 286 -13.67 -27.95 -15.22
C PHE A 286 -12.27 -27.61 -14.68
N THR A 287 -11.71 -26.47 -15.10
CA THR A 287 -10.45 -25.98 -14.52
C THR A 287 -10.67 -25.30 -13.16
N GLY A 288 -10.37 -26.01 -12.07
CA GLY A 288 -10.60 -25.54 -10.71
C GLY A 288 -12.07 -25.16 -10.41
N ASP A 289 -12.29 -24.39 -9.35
CA ASP A 289 -13.63 -23.94 -8.91
C ASP A 289 -14.10 -22.64 -9.61
N GLY A 290 -13.75 -22.40 -10.89
CA GLY A 290 -14.16 -21.20 -11.65
C GLY A 290 -13.47 -19.86 -11.30
N HIS A 291 -12.80 -19.78 -10.15
CA HIS A 291 -12.15 -18.56 -9.66
C HIS A 291 -11.10 -17.95 -10.60
N ALA A 292 -10.53 -18.73 -11.53
CA ALA A 292 -9.58 -18.21 -12.52
C ALA A 292 -10.23 -17.13 -13.41
N LEU A 293 -11.52 -17.30 -13.73
CA LEU A 293 -12.28 -16.32 -14.49
C LEU A 293 -12.54 -15.05 -13.68
N ASP A 294 -12.96 -15.21 -12.41
CA ASP A 294 -13.20 -14.09 -11.51
C ASP A 294 -11.92 -13.28 -11.28
N PHE A 295 -10.80 -13.95 -11.01
CA PHE A 295 -9.52 -13.30 -10.80
C PHE A 295 -8.96 -12.68 -12.07
N ALA A 296 -9.20 -13.28 -13.25
CA ALA A 296 -8.84 -12.65 -14.52
C ALA A 296 -9.60 -11.33 -14.70
N ASN A 297 -10.91 -11.33 -14.44
CA ASN A 297 -11.70 -10.12 -14.50
C ASN A 297 -11.23 -9.07 -13.48
N LYS A 298 -11.03 -9.46 -12.21
CA LYS A 298 -10.51 -8.56 -11.16
C LYS A 298 -9.09 -8.06 -11.41
N MET A 299 -8.28 -8.82 -12.13
CA MET A 299 -6.97 -8.36 -12.58
C MET A 299 -7.10 -7.23 -13.61
N PHE A 300 -7.94 -7.37 -14.64
CA PHE A 300 -8.13 -6.32 -15.65
C PHE A 300 -8.78 -5.08 -15.05
N GLU A 301 -9.81 -5.24 -14.21
CA GLU A 301 -10.39 -4.13 -13.44
C GLU A 301 -9.33 -3.38 -12.60
N ALA A 302 -8.44 -4.12 -11.92
CA ALA A 302 -7.35 -3.53 -11.15
C ALA A 302 -6.35 -2.77 -12.03
N LEU A 303 -5.98 -3.35 -13.19
CA LEU A 303 -5.08 -2.71 -14.16
C LEU A 303 -5.67 -1.41 -14.69
N ASP A 304 -6.95 -1.41 -15.09
CA ASP A 304 -7.62 -0.21 -15.58
C ASP A 304 -7.70 0.87 -14.49
N TYR A 305 -8.01 0.48 -13.24
CA TYR A 305 -8.08 1.42 -12.12
C TYR A 305 -6.74 2.10 -11.79
N VAL A 306 -5.62 1.38 -11.93
CA VAL A 306 -4.27 1.94 -11.73
C VAL A 306 -3.65 2.47 -13.02
N GLU A 307 -4.44 2.65 -14.07
CA GLU A 307 -3.99 3.14 -15.39
C GLU A 307 -2.81 2.33 -15.93
N TRP A 308 -2.83 1.02 -15.70
CA TRP A 308 -1.79 0.06 -16.08
C TRP A 308 -0.41 0.33 -15.46
N ALA A 309 -0.30 1.26 -14.51
CA ALA A 309 0.90 1.42 -13.72
C ALA A 309 1.21 0.10 -12.99
N GLY A 310 2.49 -0.31 -13.01
CA GLY A 310 2.91 -1.54 -12.34
C GLY A 310 2.26 -2.82 -12.89
N ALA A 311 1.75 -2.81 -14.12
CA ALA A 311 1.12 -3.98 -14.75
C ALA A 311 2.00 -5.23 -14.70
N HIS A 312 3.32 -5.07 -14.75
CA HIS A 312 4.26 -6.17 -14.57
C HIS A 312 4.07 -6.93 -13.26
N GLU A 313 3.75 -6.26 -12.15
CA GLU A 313 3.49 -6.96 -10.89
C GLU A 313 2.08 -7.53 -10.87
N ILE A 314 1.07 -6.79 -11.34
CA ILE A 314 -0.35 -7.17 -11.29
C ILE A 314 -0.69 -8.35 -12.22
N LEU A 315 -0.03 -8.47 -13.38
CA LEU A 315 -0.27 -9.56 -14.34
C LEU A 315 0.28 -10.92 -13.85
N ARG A 316 1.23 -10.94 -12.93
CA ARG A 316 1.97 -12.18 -12.60
C ARG A 316 1.14 -13.20 -11.81
N PRO A 317 0.35 -12.82 -10.78
CA PRO A 317 -0.34 -13.78 -9.94
C PRO A 317 -1.34 -14.65 -10.71
N ILE A 318 -2.04 -14.10 -11.73
CA ILE A 318 -3.07 -14.85 -12.47
C ILE A 318 -2.52 -16.11 -13.13
N THR A 319 -1.22 -16.11 -13.43
CA THR A 319 -0.56 -17.26 -14.06
C THR A 319 -0.61 -18.50 -13.20
N VAL A 320 -0.62 -18.37 -11.87
CA VAL A 320 -0.82 -19.51 -10.96
C VAL A 320 -2.20 -20.11 -11.21
N ASP A 321 -3.23 -19.27 -11.23
CA ASP A 321 -4.60 -19.69 -11.45
C ASP A 321 -4.81 -20.32 -12.83
N LEU A 322 -4.14 -19.80 -13.87
CA LEU A 322 -4.28 -20.29 -15.25
C LEU A 322 -3.52 -21.59 -15.52
N VAL A 323 -2.33 -21.80 -14.94
CA VAL A 323 -1.44 -22.91 -15.35
C VAL A 323 -1.25 -24.01 -14.31
N SER A 324 -1.59 -23.76 -13.03
CA SER A 324 -1.33 -24.72 -11.95
C SER A 324 -2.57 -25.43 -11.41
N ARG A 325 -3.78 -24.98 -11.80
CA ARG A 325 -5.03 -25.56 -11.28
C ARG A 325 -5.33 -26.92 -11.90
N THR A 326 -5.91 -27.78 -11.07
CA THR A 326 -6.32 -29.13 -11.45
C THR A 326 -7.50 -29.07 -12.40
N ARG A 327 -7.43 -29.91 -13.42
CA ARG A 327 -8.52 -30.20 -14.35
C ARG A 327 -9.40 -31.25 -13.77
N HIS A 328 -10.58 -30.85 -13.33
CA HIS A 328 -11.47 -31.76 -12.64
C HIS A 328 -11.93 -32.89 -13.57
N GLU A 329 -12.09 -32.69 -14.88
CA GLU A 329 -12.31 -33.77 -15.87
C GLU A 329 -11.21 -34.85 -15.87
N GLU A 330 -9.98 -34.49 -15.50
CA GLU A 330 -8.85 -35.42 -15.38
C GLU A 330 -8.84 -36.11 -14.00
N THR A 331 -9.74 -35.72 -13.09
CA THR A 331 -9.92 -36.40 -11.79
C THR A 331 -10.95 -37.51 -11.89
N SER A 332 -10.70 -38.60 -11.15
CA SER A 332 -11.58 -39.77 -11.11
C SER A 332 -13.02 -39.47 -10.67
N ARG A 333 -13.27 -38.38 -9.94
CA ARG A 333 -14.63 -37.99 -9.51
C ARG A 333 -15.51 -37.46 -10.65
N TRP A 334 -14.93 -36.77 -11.62
CA TRP A 334 -15.67 -36.18 -12.73
C TRP A 334 -15.64 -37.03 -13.99
N ALA A 335 -14.62 -37.87 -14.18
CA ALA A 335 -14.58 -38.84 -15.26
C ALA A 335 -15.85 -39.73 -15.29
N ASP A 336 -16.39 -40.07 -14.12
CA ASP A 336 -17.64 -40.83 -13.99
C ASP A 336 -18.90 -39.98 -14.23
N SER A 337 -18.81 -38.66 -14.04
CA SER A 337 -19.95 -37.72 -14.21
C SER A 337 -20.06 -37.17 -15.64
N LEU A 338 -18.96 -37.10 -16.37
CA LEU A 338 -18.89 -36.58 -17.74
C LEU A 338 -19.88 -37.24 -18.70
N PRO A 339 -19.98 -38.58 -18.78
CA PRO A 339 -20.96 -39.23 -19.64
C PRO A 339 -22.41 -38.86 -19.33
N HIS A 340 -22.70 -38.50 -18.07
CA HIS A 340 -24.03 -38.05 -17.66
C HIS A 340 -24.29 -36.58 -18.01
N LEU A 341 -23.25 -35.75 -18.09
CA LEU A 341 -23.33 -34.32 -18.42
C LEU A 341 -23.18 -34.04 -19.91
N GLU A 342 -22.60 -34.95 -20.70
CA GLU A 342 -22.40 -34.78 -22.16
C GLU A 342 -23.70 -34.46 -22.90
N ASN A 343 -24.82 -35.11 -22.53
CA ASN A 343 -26.13 -34.82 -23.12
C ASN A 343 -26.59 -33.39 -22.80
N ILE A 344 -26.32 -32.91 -21.58
CA ILE A 344 -26.66 -31.54 -21.17
C ILE A 344 -25.81 -30.53 -21.95
N PHE A 345 -24.51 -30.79 -22.08
CA PHE A 345 -23.61 -29.93 -22.87
C PHE A 345 -23.98 -29.89 -24.35
N ALA A 346 -24.39 -31.02 -24.95
CA ALA A 346 -24.87 -31.07 -26.32
C ALA A 346 -26.15 -30.23 -26.56
N ARG A 347 -26.86 -29.89 -25.49
CA ARG A 347 -28.09 -29.10 -25.52
C ARG A 347 -27.90 -27.71 -24.92
N LEU A 348 -26.67 -27.29 -24.62
CA LEU A 348 -26.41 -26.06 -23.87
C LEU A 348 -26.92 -24.82 -24.64
N ASP A 349 -26.73 -24.80 -25.97
CA ASP A 349 -27.20 -23.71 -26.83
C ASP A 349 -28.74 -23.64 -26.87
N GLU A 350 -29.42 -24.79 -26.98
CA GLU A 350 -30.89 -24.86 -26.92
C GLU A 350 -31.42 -24.38 -25.56
N ILE A 351 -30.79 -24.82 -24.47
CA ILE A 351 -31.14 -24.41 -23.10
C ILE A 351 -30.93 -22.91 -22.91
N TRP A 352 -29.83 -22.37 -23.44
CA TRP A 352 -29.53 -20.94 -23.40
C TRP A 352 -30.57 -20.12 -24.17
N GLU A 353 -30.89 -20.54 -25.40
CA GLU A 353 -31.94 -19.90 -26.20
C GLU A 353 -33.31 -19.97 -25.51
N ASP A 354 -33.66 -21.12 -24.92
CA ASP A 354 -34.90 -21.26 -24.15
C ASP A 354 -34.93 -20.34 -22.93
N ASN A 355 -33.81 -20.18 -22.23
CA ASN A 355 -33.71 -19.24 -21.11
C ASN A 355 -33.80 -17.78 -21.56
N GLN A 356 -33.19 -17.42 -22.70
CA GLN A 356 -33.33 -16.07 -23.26
C GLN A 356 -34.76 -15.79 -23.71
N ARG A 357 -35.45 -16.78 -24.30
CA ARG A 357 -36.87 -16.70 -24.67
C ARG A 357 -37.79 -16.59 -23.46
N ASN A 358 -37.37 -17.11 -22.31
CA ASN A 358 -38.17 -17.15 -21.10
C ASN A 358 -38.21 -15.84 -20.31
N GLU A 359 -37.69 -14.71 -20.84
CA GLU A 359 -37.67 -13.36 -20.22
C GLU A 359 -38.52 -13.26 -18.94
N ALA A 360 -37.96 -13.76 -17.84
CA ALA A 360 -38.55 -13.52 -16.54
C ALA A 360 -38.19 -12.06 -16.28
N THR A 361 -39.20 -11.19 -16.40
CA THR A 361 -39.14 -9.88 -15.78
C THR A 361 -38.70 -10.11 -14.34
N ILE A 362 -37.51 -9.62 -14.02
CA ILE A 362 -37.03 -9.53 -12.65
C ILE A 362 -37.88 -8.42 -12.03
N ASP A 363 -39.09 -8.77 -11.60
CA ASP A 363 -39.90 -7.95 -10.70
C ASP A 363 -39.74 -8.47 -9.26
#